data_AF-A0A0T6LJZ2-F1
#
_entry.id   AF-A0A0T6LJZ2-F1
#
_cell.length_a   1.000
_cell.length_b   1.000
_cell.length_c   1.000
_cell.angle_alpha   90.00
_cell.angle_beta   90.00
_cell.angle_gamma   90.00
#
_symmetry.space_group_name_H-M   'P 1'
#
loop_
_entity.id
_entity.type
_entity.pdbx_description
1 polymer ?
#
loop_
_entity_poly.entity_id
_entity_poly.type
_entity_poly.pdbx_seq_one_letter_code
_entity_poly.pdbx_strand_id
1 'polypeptide(L)'
;MAKKDQTTASAREKDREKWMARFQVRLAMQPGVDRAVVLQAVKDVTAHCAATAEQPRTAFGDPDAYAVQAAARLVPADRAARTRRHDAAVDALDSVLKRTDVVTGL
;
A
#
# COMPACT_ATOMS: atom_id res chain seq x y z
N MET A 1 -32.55 -10.85 -5.65
CA MET A 1 -31.92 -9.81 -4.78
C MET A 1 -30.43 -9.56 -5.08
N ALA A 2 -29.79 -10.19 -6.07
CA ALA A 2 -28.33 -10.16 -6.27
C ALA A 2 -27.74 -8.95 -7.05
N LYS A 3 -28.54 -7.93 -7.38
CA LYS A 3 -28.15 -6.87 -8.34
C LYS A 3 -27.68 -5.57 -7.67
N LYS A 4 -28.01 -5.35 -6.39
CA LYS A 4 -27.58 -4.15 -5.64
C LYS A 4 -26.12 -4.27 -5.18
N ASP A 5 -25.71 -5.42 -4.68
CA ASP A 5 -24.36 -5.66 -4.15
C ASP A 5 -23.25 -5.59 -5.21
N GLN A 6 -23.52 -6.06 -6.43
CA GLN A 6 -22.54 -6.03 -7.53
C GLN A 6 -22.19 -4.59 -7.96
N THR A 7 -23.19 -3.70 -8.05
CA THR A 7 -22.94 -2.30 -8.42
C THR A 7 -22.11 -1.57 -7.37
N THR A 8 -22.36 -1.83 -6.08
CA THR A 8 -21.56 -1.25 -4.99
C THR A 8 -20.15 -1.81 -4.93
N ALA A 9 -19.95 -3.10 -5.21
CA ALA A 9 -18.63 -3.71 -5.27
C ALA A 9 -17.81 -3.13 -6.44
N SER A 10 -18.38 -3.02 -7.64
CA SER A 10 -17.69 -2.41 -8.79
C SER A 10 -17.40 -0.93 -8.59
N ALA A 11 -18.27 -0.18 -7.90
CA ALA A 11 -18.01 1.22 -7.58
C ALA A 11 -16.85 1.37 -6.58
N ARG A 12 -16.81 0.49 -5.57
CA ARG A 12 -15.74 0.42 -4.55
C ARG A 12 -14.39 0.04 -5.17
N GLU A 13 -14.39 -0.87 -6.14
CA GLU A 13 -13.18 -1.26 -6.86
C GLU A 13 -12.63 -0.12 -7.72
N LYS A 14 -13.50 0.59 -8.45
CA LYS A 14 -13.13 1.79 -9.20
C LYS A 14 -12.64 2.94 -8.31
N ASP A 15 -13.19 3.11 -7.11
CA ASP A 15 -12.71 4.12 -6.14
C ASP A 15 -11.30 3.76 -5.65
N ARG A 16 -11.04 2.48 -5.34
CA ARG A 16 -9.71 1.96 -5.00
C ARG A 16 -8.70 2.22 -6.11
N GLU A 17 -9.03 1.90 -7.36
CA GLU A 17 -8.13 2.13 -8.51
C GLU A 17 -7.80 3.62 -8.67
N LYS A 18 -8.80 4.49 -8.59
CA LYS A 18 -8.59 5.96 -8.65
C LYS A 18 -7.73 6.46 -7.49
N TRP A 19 -7.95 5.94 -6.29
CA TRP A 19 -7.16 6.26 -5.11
C TRP A 19 -5.69 5.86 -5.31
N MET A 20 -5.43 4.63 -5.77
CA MET A 20 -4.07 4.13 -6.02
C MET A 20 -3.36 4.91 -7.13
N ALA A 21 -4.05 5.26 -8.22
CA ALA A 21 -3.48 6.06 -9.30
C ALA A 21 -3.08 7.46 -8.81
N ARG A 22 -3.95 8.13 -8.04
CA ARG A 22 -3.65 9.46 -7.46
C ARG A 22 -2.51 9.40 -6.45
N PHE A 23 -2.53 8.42 -5.56
CA PHE A 23 -1.48 8.19 -4.58
C PHE A 23 -0.12 7.99 -5.26
N GLN A 24 -0.03 7.12 -6.28
CA GLN A 24 1.21 6.88 -7.01
C GLN A 24 1.75 8.13 -7.71
N VAL A 25 0.88 8.86 -8.42
CA VAL A 25 1.29 10.11 -9.09
C VAL A 25 1.80 11.12 -8.08
N ARG A 26 1.06 11.34 -6.99
CA ARG A 26 1.45 12.35 -6.00
C ARG A 26 2.69 11.97 -5.21
N LEU A 27 2.87 10.68 -4.92
CA LEU A 27 4.06 10.16 -4.26
C LEU A 27 5.29 10.30 -5.17
N ALA A 28 5.18 9.95 -6.44
CA ALA A 28 6.27 10.11 -7.41
C ALA A 28 6.66 11.56 -7.67
N MET A 29 5.74 12.51 -7.47
CA MET A 29 6.02 13.95 -7.56
C MET A 29 6.70 14.52 -6.30
N GLN A 30 6.82 13.75 -5.20
CA GLN A 30 7.49 14.23 -4.00
C GLN A 30 9.01 14.28 -4.18
N PRO A 31 9.68 15.34 -3.68
CA PRO A 31 11.12 15.49 -3.82
C PRO A 31 11.86 14.34 -3.09
N GLY A 32 12.78 13.68 -3.78
CA GLY A 32 13.58 12.59 -3.22
C GLY A 32 12.89 11.22 -3.17
N VAL A 33 11.65 11.11 -3.64
CA VAL A 33 11.00 9.82 -3.85
C VAL A 33 11.54 9.15 -5.11
N ASP A 34 11.99 7.92 -4.96
CA ASP A 34 12.45 7.07 -6.06
C ASP A 34 11.42 5.96 -6.35
N ARG A 35 11.55 5.30 -7.50
CA ARG A 35 10.65 4.21 -7.92
C ARG A 35 10.58 3.10 -6.87
N ALA A 36 11.70 2.79 -6.20
CA ALA A 36 11.73 1.80 -5.12
C ALA A 36 10.83 2.20 -3.93
N VAL A 37 10.83 3.49 -3.56
CA VAL A 37 9.99 4.04 -2.49
C VAL A 37 8.52 4.00 -2.89
N VAL A 38 8.20 4.36 -4.14
CA VAL A 38 6.82 4.25 -4.67
C VAL A 38 6.34 2.81 -4.63
N LEU A 39 7.16 1.86 -5.12
CA LEU A 39 6.82 0.43 -5.12
C LEU A 39 6.61 -0.11 -3.70
N GLN A 40 7.47 0.26 -2.74
CA GLN A 40 7.33 -0.14 -1.35
C GLN A 40 6.03 0.39 -0.74
N ALA A 41 5.69 1.65 -0.98
CA ALA A 41 4.48 2.25 -0.44
C ALA A 41 3.21 1.65 -1.07
N VAL A 42 3.22 1.36 -2.37
CA VAL A 42 2.10 0.68 -3.04
C VAL A 42 1.92 -0.74 -2.50
N LYS A 43 3.02 -1.47 -2.26
CA LYS A 43 2.97 -2.81 -1.65
C LYS A 43 2.33 -2.78 -0.26
N ASP A 44 2.71 -1.81 0.56
CA ASP A 44 2.19 -1.65 1.93
C ASP A 44 0.67 -1.40 1.92
N VAL A 45 0.19 -0.46 1.11
CA VAL A 45 -1.25 -0.17 0.95
C VAL A 45 -2.00 -1.39 0.41
N THR A 46 -1.43 -2.09 -0.57
CA THR A 46 -2.06 -3.30 -1.15
C THR A 46 -2.15 -4.42 -0.13
N ALA A 47 -1.10 -4.66 0.66
CA ALA A 47 -1.08 -5.66 1.72
C ALA A 47 -2.10 -5.33 2.81
N HIS A 48 -2.19 -4.07 3.23
CA HIS A 48 -3.17 -3.64 4.23
C HIS A 48 -4.62 -3.80 3.73
N CYS A 49 -4.89 -3.44 2.47
CA CYS A 49 -6.21 -3.60 1.85
C CYS A 49 -6.59 -5.09 1.73
N ALA A 50 -5.63 -5.97 1.44
CA ALA A 50 -5.85 -7.42 1.43
C ALA A 50 -6.10 -7.98 2.84
N ALA A 51 -5.36 -7.51 3.86
CA ALA A 51 -5.46 -8.00 5.23
C ALA A 51 -6.74 -7.55 5.95
N THR A 52 -7.20 -6.32 5.69
CA THR A 52 -8.36 -5.71 6.38
C THR A 52 -9.67 -5.83 5.58
N ALA A 53 -9.58 -6.21 4.30
CA ALA A 53 -10.67 -6.07 3.32
C ALA A 53 -11.26 -4.65 3.26
N GLU A 54 -10.57 -3.64 3.81
CA GLU A 54 -11.04 -2.27 3.92
C GLU A 54 -10.62 -1.44 2.70
N GLN A 55 -11.39 -0.40 2.38
CA GLN A 55 -11.04 0.51 1.30
C GLN A 55 -9.84 1.35 1.70
N PRO A 56 -8.89 1.62 0.80
CA PRO A 56 -7.77 2.47 1.13
C PRO A 56 -8.22 3.89 1.52
N ARG A 57 -9.34 4.38 0.99
CA ARG A 57 -9.93 5.66 1.38
C ARG A 57 -10.46 5.68 2.82
N THR A 58 -10.90 4.54 3.35
CA THR A 58 -11.39 4.43 4.73
C THR A 58 -10.22 4.23 5.69
N ALA A 59 -9.25 3.38 5.32
CA ALA A 59 -8.09 3.08 6.15
C ALA A 59 -7.04 4.21 6.20
N PHE A 60 -6.77 4.84 5.05
CA PHE A 60 -5.68 5.82 4.88
C PHE A 60 -6.17 7.25 4.64
N GLY A 61 -7.48 7.43 4.38
CA GLY A 61 -8.06 8.73 4.11
C GLY A 61 -7.75 9.26 2.71
N ASP A 62 -7.38 10.53 2.62
CA ASP A 62 -7.10 11.21 1.35
C ASP A 62 -5.77 10.73 0.72
N PRO A 63 -5.76 10.35 -0.57
CA PRO A 63 -4.56 9.81 -1.22
C PRO A 63 -3.42 10.82 -1.35
N ASP A 64 -3.72 12.12 -1.44
CA ASP A 64 -2.73 13.18 -1.55
C ASP A 64 -2.02 13.40 -0.21
N ALA A 65 -2.83 13.54 0.86
CA ALA A 65 -2.34 13.68 2.22
C ALA A 65 -1.54 12.44 2.65
N TYR A 66 -2.00 11.24 2.26
CA TYR A 66 -1.26 10.01 2.54
C TYR A 66 0.04 9.91 1.73
N ALA A 67 0.07 10.36 0.48
CA ALA A 67 1.30 10.41 -0.33
C ALA A 67 2.38 11.31 0.29
N VAL A 68 2.00 12.50 0.78
CA VAL A 68 2.93 13.41 1.47
C VAL A 68 3.43 12.78 2.77
N GLN A 69 2.56 12.14 3.55
CA GLN A 69 2.95 11.43 4.77
C GLN A 69 3.87 10.24 4.50
N ALA A 70 3.58 9.45 3.47
CA ALA A 70 4.40 8.31 3.05
C ALA A 70 5.77 8.79 2.58
N ALA A 71 5.85 9.85 1.77
CA ALA A 71 7.11 10.46 1.39
C ALA A 71 7.89 10.98 2.60
N ALA A 72 7.24 11.70 3.53
CA ALA A 72 7.90 12.20 4.73
C ALA A 72 8.46 11.08 5.63
N ARG A 73 7.81 9.89 5.66
CA ARG A 73 8.30 8.72 6.39
C ARG A 73 9.43 7.98 5.65
N LEU A 74 9.37 7.91 4.33
CA LEU A 74 10.26 7.07 3.51
C LEU A 74 11.48 7.82 2.95
N VAL A 75 11.39 9.14 2.70
CA VAL A 75 12.42 9.96 2.03
C VAL A 75 13.60 10.36 2.95
N PRO A 76 13.44 10.63 4.26
CA PRO A 76 14.57 11.04 5.10
C PRO A 76 15.45 9.89 5.64
N ALA A 77 14.98 8.63 5.56
CA ALA A 77 15.69 7.48 6.12
C ALA A 77 16.46 6.63 5.09
N ASP A 78 16.20 6.82 3.79
CA ASP A 78 16.63 5.87 2.74
C ASP A 78 17.96 6.21 2.05
N ARG A 79 18.62 7.33 2.38
CA ARG A 79 19.99 7.57 1.86
C ARG A 79 21.01 6.57 2.40
N ALA A 80 20.81 6.03 3.61
CA ALA A 80 21.72 5.08 4.24
C ALA A 80 21.32 3.59 4.03
N ALA A 81 20.06 3.32 3.70
CA ALA A 81 19.55 1.95 3.56
C ALA A 81 19.79 1.34 2.17
N ARG A 82 20.05 2.17 1.14
CA ARG A 82 20.27 1.73 -0.26
C ARG A 82 21.47 0.82 -0.49
N THR A 83 22.45 0.78 0.42
CA THR A 83 23.63 -0.08 0.26
C THR A 83 23.44 -1.50 0.83
N ARG A 84 22.38 -1.80 1.59
CA ARG A 84 22.28 -3.11 2.30
C ARG A 84 20.97 -3.89 2.18
N ARG A 85 19.91 -3.36 1.57
CA ARG A 85 18.55 -3.96 1.72
C ARG A 85 17.90 -4.59 0.48
N HIS A 86 18.52 -4.53 -0.70
CA HIS A 86 17.85 -4.99 -1.92
C HIS A 86 17.55 -6.50 -1.93
N ASP A 87 18.25 -7.32 -1.13
CA ASP A 87 18.03 -8.77 -1.07
C ASP A 87 17.32 -9.27 0.21
N ALA A 88 17.41 -8.56 1.35
CA ALA A 88 16.89 -9.08 2.63
C ALA A 88 15.48 -8.59 3.02
N ALA A 89 15.04 -7.43 2.52
CA ALA A 89 13.78 -6.83 2.97
C ALA A 89 12.53 -7.46 2.30
N VAL A 90 12.71 -8.12 1.16
CA VAL A 90 11.63 -8.85 0.48
C VAL A 90 11.30 -10.18 1.17
N ASP A 91 12.26 -10.78 1.87
CA ASP A 91 12.11 -12.08 2.54
C ASP A 91 11.49 -11.97 3.95
N ALA A 92 11.82 -10.89 4.67
CA ALA A 92 11.32 -10.69 6.04
C ALA A 92 9.82 -10.33 6.11
N LEU A 93 9.28 -9.64 5.09
CA LEU A 93 7.85 -9.31 5.03
C LEU A 93 6.99 -10.48 4.55
N ASP A 94 7.55 -11.38 3.71
CA ASP A 94 6.92 -12.66 3.34
C ASP A 94 6.75 -13.58 4.56
N SER A 95 7.77 -13.63 5.43
CA SER A 95 7.74 -14.44 6.65
C SER A 95 6.70 -13.99 7.69
N VAL A 96 6.35 -12.70 7.75
CA VAL A 96 5.30 -12.21 8.66
C VAL A 96 3.91 -12.47 8.09
N LEU A 97 3.70 -12.31 6.79
CA LEU A 97 2.40 -12.58 6.16
C LEU A 97 2.07 -14.09 6.14
N LYS A 98 3.09 -14.96 6.02
CA LYS A 98 2.91 -16.42 6.07
C LYS A 98 2.62 -16.96 7.48
N ARG A 99 2.90 -16.19 8.54
CA ARG A 99 2.59 -16.61 9.92
C ARG A 99 1.12 -16.43 10.31
N THR A 100 0.37 -15.61 9.59
CA THR A 100 -1.06 -15.38 9.88
C THR A 100 -2.01 -16.36 9.20
N ASP A 101 -1.53 -17.20 8.27
CA ASP A 101 -2.35 -18.25 7.62
C ASP A 101 -2.43 -19.55 8.46
N VAL A 102 -1.56 -19.72 9.46
CA VAL A 102 -1.47 -20.96 10.28
C VAL A 102 -2.23 -20.87 11.62
N VAL A 103 -3.24 -20.00 11.73
CA VAL A 103 -4.08 -19.89 12.94
C VAL A 103 -5.59 -19.98 12.67
N THR A 104 -5.97 -20.54 11.51
CA THR A 104 -7.37 -20.94 11.24
C THR A 104 -7.47 -22.43 10.92
N GLY A 105 -6.81 -23.26 11.73
CA GLY A 105 -6.81 -24.71 11.57
C GLY A 105 -6.55 -25.45 12.88
N LEU A 106 -7.54 -25.43 13.78
CA LEU A 106 -7.81 -26.56 14.67
C LEU A 106 -9.32 -26.65 14.92
#